data_AF-A0A4Y3RVU8-F1
#
_entry.id   AF-A0A4Y3RVU8-F1
#
_cell.length_a   1.000
_cell.length_b   1.000
_cell.length_c   1.000
_cell.angle_alpha   90.00
_cell.angle_beta   90.00
_cell.angle_gamma   90.00
#
_symmetry.space_group_name_H-M   'P 1'
#
loop_
_entity.id
_entity.type
_entity.pdbx_description
1 polymer ?
#
loop_
_entity_poly.entity_id
_entity_poly.type
_entity_poly.pdbx_seq_one_letter_code
_entity_poly.pdbx_strand_id
1 'polypeptide(L)'
;MQIQEVVPYEPVVLVAGAGQLPELVGCSPLEDPERLQERAGADLWDTPRRKAFANDLQHSQLIAVSAASNRSKGDQTPDLWKPPLRAYWCTYSRAWIDVEHVYQLNVTENEETALYEMLDTCDAS
;
A
#
# COMPACT_ATOMS: atom_id res chain seq x y z
N MET A 1 -13.52 24.13 27.28
CA MET A 1 -13.68 22.85 26.55
C MET A 1 -13.07 23.06 25.18
N GLN A 2 -11.75 22.85 25.07
CA GLN A 2 -11.04 23.13 23.83
C GLN A 2 -11.04 21.90 22.94
N ILE A 3 -11.59 22.11 21.75
CA ILE A 3 -11.29 21.41 20.52
C ILE A 3 -9.82 21.65 20.16
N GLN A 4 -9.04 20.57 20.06
CA GLN A 4 -7.96 20.31 19.09
C GLN A 4 -7.10 19.14 19.58
N GLU A 5 -7.00 18.08 18.77
CA GLU A 5 -5.71 17.71 18.18
C GLU A 5 -5.97 16.88 16.92
N VAL A 6 -5.63 17.50 15.80
CA VAL A 6 -5.35 16.86 14.52
C VAL A 6 -4.42 15.69 14.81
N VAL A 7 -4.75 14.45 14.41
CA VAL A 7 -3.72 13.40 14.33
C VAL A 7 -3.01 13.63 12.99
N PRO A 8 -1.84 14.28 12.98
CA PRO A 8 -1.16 14.73 11.79
C PRO A 8 -0.11 13.67 11.50
N TYR A 9 -0.51 12.57 10.88
CA TYR A 9 0.50 11.77 10.21
C TYR A 9 0.66 12.40 8.84
N GLU A 10 1.56 13.40 8.80
CA GLU A 10 2.14 13.85 7.55
C GLU A 10 2.53 12.63 6.71
N PRO A 11 2.33 12.66 5.38
CA PRO A 11 2.78 11.59 4.54
C PRO A 11 4.25 11.36 4.84
N VAL A 12 4.62 10.13 5.18
CA VAL A 12 6.02 9.73 5.29
C VAL A 12 6.61 9.84 3.88
N VAL A 13 7.07 11.03 3.53
CA VAL A 13 7.85 11.30 2.33
C VAL A 13 9.26 10.80 2.67
N LEU A 14 9.54 9.54 2.35
CA LEU A 14 10.92 9.11 2.23
C LEU A 14 11.51 9.81 1.00
N VAL A 15 12.30 10.85 1.27
CA VAL A 15 13.16 11.48 0.27
C VAL A 15 14.29 10.49 -0.03
N ALA A 16 14.12 9.65 -1.05
CA ALA A 16 15.24 8.90 -1.62
C ALA A 16 16.15 9.88 -2.37
N GLY A 17 17.25 10.27 -1.73
CA GLY A 17 18.29 11.09 -2.36
C GLY A 17 19.15 10.27 -3.33
N ALA A 18 19.09 10.63 -4.61
CA ALA A 18 20.23 11.03 -5.47
C ALA A 18 19.99 10.63 -6.94
N GLY A 19 19.78 11.64 -7.80
CA GLY A 19 19.99 11.52 -9.24
C GLY A 19 18.74 11.41 -10.13
N GLN A 20 18.10 12.56 -10.39
CA GLN A 20 17.41 12.88 -11.66
C GLN A 20 16.29 11.95 -12.17
N LEU A 21 15.08 12.02 -11.60
CA LEU A 21 13.82 11.81 -12.35
C LEU A 21 12.67 12.63 -11.70
N PRO A 22 12.12 13.67 -12.35
CA PRO A 22 11.18 14.62 -11.73
C PRO A 22 9.77 14.06 -11.43
N GLU A 23 9.50 12.77 -11.65
CA GLU A 23 8.16 12.19 -11.51
C GLU A 23 7.99 11.17 -10.39
N LEU A 24 9.06 10.69 -9.74
CA LEU A 24 8.98 9.75 -8.61
C LEU A 24 9.11 10.51 -7.29
N VAL A 25 8.00 10.87 -6.65
CA VAL A 25 8.03 11.75 -5.46
C VAL A 25 7.25 11.18 -4.26
N GLY A 26 6.91 9.89 -4.27
CA GLY A 26 6.25 9.30 -3.10
C GLY A 26 6.34 7.79 -3.02
N CYS A 27 6.29 7.28 -1.79
CA CYS A 27 5.95 5.89 -1.54
C CYS A 27 4.43 5.79 -1.38
N SER A 28 3.83 4.78 -2.01
CA SER A 28 2.44 4.43 -1.77
C SER A 28 2.41 3.23 -0.83
N PRO A 29 1.76 3.33 0.33
CA PRO A 29 1.44 2.15 1.13
C PRO A 29 0.59 1.20 0.29
N LEU A 30 0.87 -0.10 0.35
CA LEU A 30 -0.03 -1.08 -0.25
C LEU A 30 -1.35 -1.08 0.54
N GLU A 31 -1.26 -1.21 1.85
CA GLU A 31 -2.42 -1.24 2.74
C GLU A 31 -2.48 -0.06 3.72
N ASP A 32 -3.69 0.39 4.08
CA ASP A 32 -3.92 1.48 5.03
C ASP A 32 -4.37 0.94 6.40
N PRO A 33 -3.59 1.14 7.49
CA PRO A 33 -3.92 0.61 8.82
C PRO A 33 -5.23 1.11 9.42
N GLU A 34 -5.79 2.25 8.98
CA GLU A 34 -7.10 2.71 9.45
C GLU A 34 -8.28 2.03 8.73
N ARG A 35 -8.05 1.44 7.55
CA ARG A 35 -9.09 0.68 6.83
C ARG A 35 -8.98 -0.83 6.98
N LEU A 36 -7.79 -1.33 7.31
CA LEU A 36 -7.59 -2.70 7.79
C LEU A 36 -8.43 -3.01 9.05
N GLN A 37 -8.80 -1.98 9.81
CA GLN A 37 -9.68 -2.06 10.99
C GLN A 37 -11.05 -2.67 10.68
N GLU A 38 -11.63 -2.40 9.52
CA GLU A 38 -12.99 -2.89 9.20
C GLU A 38 -12.98 -4.18 8.38
N ARG A 39 -11.88 -4.51 7.70
CA ARG A 39 -11.88 -5.55 6.63
C ARG A 39 -10.96 -6.74 6.93
N ALA A 40 -9.86 -6.51 7.64
CA ALA A 40 -8.73 -7.45 7.66
C ALA A 40 -8.22 -7.81 9.07
N GLY A 41 -8.88 -7.35 10.13
CA GLY A 41 -8.55 -7.72 11.52
C GLY A 41 -7.46 -6.86 12.19
N ALA A 42 -7.17 -5.68 11.65
CA ALA A 42 -6.25 -4.72 12.31
C ALA A 42 -6.93 -3.85 13.39
N ASP A 43 -8.21 -4.10 13.69
CA ASP A 43 -8.94 -3.49 14.81
C ASP A 43 -8.33 -3.81 16.16
N LEU A 44 -7.66 -4.95 16.26
CA LEU A 44 -6.97 -5.39 17.47
C LEU A 44 -5.57 -4.78 17.65
N TRP A 45 -5.08 -3.97 16.71
CA TRP A 45 -3.71 -3.46 16.74
C TRP A 45 -3.59 -2.19 17.59
N ASP A 46 -2.57 -2.17 18.44
CA ASP A 46 -2.20 -0.96 19.17
C ASP A 46 -1.53 0.08 18.25
N THR A 47 -1.47 1.33 18.71
CA THR A 47 -0.86 2.43 17.96
C THR A 47 0.60 2.17 17.56
N PRO A 48 1.46 1.59 18.43
CA PRO A 48 2.81 1.18 18.04
C PRO A 48 2.85 0.23 16.84
N ARG A 49 2.00 -0.81 16.83
CA ARG A 49 1.94 -1.77 15.71
C ARG A 49 1.47 -1.11 14.41
N ARG A 50 0.43 -0.27 14.45
CA ARG A 50 -0.03 0.49 13.28
C ARG A 50 1.07 1.40 12.70
N LYS A 51 1.85 2.05 13.58
CA LYS A 51 2.98 2.88 13.14
C LYS A 51 4.11 2.06 12.53
N ALA A 52 4.42 0.88 13.09
CA ALA A 52 5.43 -0.01 12.53
C ALA A 52 5.04 -0.48 11.13
N PHE A 53 3.78 -0.90 10.95
CA PHE A 53 3.21 -1.29 9.66
C PHE A 53 3.31 -0.18 8.61
N ALA A 54 2.87 1.04 8.94
CA ALA A 54 2.92 2.18 8.02
C ALA A 54 4.34 2.60 7.61
N ASN A 55 5.37 2.16 8.34
CA ASN A 55 6.78 2.50 8.11
C ASN A 55 7.65 1.28 7.82
N ASP A 56 7.04 0.16 7.43
CA ASP A 56 7.79 -1.05 7.14
C ASP A 56 8.56 -0.92 5.83
N LEU A 57 9.90 -0.91 5.95
CA LEU A 57 10.85 -0.89 4.83
C LEU A 57 11.51 -2.26 4.61
N GLN A 58 11.22 -3.23 5.47
CA GLN A 58 11.75 -4.59 5.35
C GLN A 58 10.88 -5.44 4.42
N HIS A 59 9.57 -5.24 4.47
CA HIS A 59 8.61 -5.91 3.59
C HIS A 59 8.07 -4.96 2.52
N SER A 60 7.30 -5.50 1.58
CA SER A 60 6.89 -4.81 0.36
C SER A 60 5.78 -3.76 0.56
N GLN A 61 5.59 -3.28 1.79
CA GLN A 61 4.49 -2.40 2.19
C GLN A 61 4.58 -0.98 1.61
N LEU A 62 5.77 -0.55 1.16
CA LEU A 62 5.97 0.75 0.53
C LEU A 62 6.56 0.59 -0.87
N ILE A 63 5.84 1.08 -1.89
CA ILE A 63 6.30 1.08 -3.28
C ILE A 63 6.54 2.50 -3.79
N ALA A 64 7.67 2.74 -4.46
CA ALA A 64 7.97 4.03 -5.05
C ALA A 64 7.12 4.25 -6.32
N VAL A 65 6.34 5.33 -6.35
CA VAL A 65 5.43 5.67 -7.45
C VAL A 65 5.45 7.16 -7.75
N SER A 66 4.81 7.56 -8.84
CA SER A 66 4.58 8.97 -9.11
C SER A 66 3.57 9.58 -8.15
N ALA A 67 3.68 10.88 -7.90
CA ALA A 67 2.72 11.59 -7.03
C ALA A 67 1.28 11.48 -7.55
N ALA A 68 1.09 11.44 -8.87
CA ALA A 68 -0.22 11.24 -9.49
C ALA A 68 -0.75 9.82 -9.25
N SER A 69 0.10 8.79 -9.41
CA SER A 69 -0.27 7.41 -9.12
C SER A 69 -0.60 7.22 -7.65
N ASN A 70 0.19 7.81 -6.73
CA ASN A 70 -0.06 7.74 -5.30
C ASN A 70 -1.42 8.33 -4.92
N ARG A 71 -1.74 9.53 -5.45
CA ARG A 71 -3.05 10.17 -5.23
C ARG A 71 -4.19 9.38 -5.86
N SER A 72 -3.95 8.75 -7.01
CA SER A 72 -4.96 7.93 -7.69
C SER A 72 -5.21 6.61 -6.98
N LYS A 73 -4.22 6.03 -6.31
CA LYS A 73 -4.40 4.82 -5.49
C LYS A 73 -5.15 5.17 -4.21
N GLY A 74 -4.66 6.17 -3.48
CA GLY A 74 -5.15 6.45 -2.13
C GLY A 74 -5.14 5.19 -1.27
N ASP A 75 -6.29 4.91 -0.68
CA ASP A 75 -6.59 3.78 0.20
C ASP A 75 -7.40 2.68 -0.52
N GLN A 76 -7.35 2.66 -1.86
CA GLN A 76 -8.02 1.67 -2.68
C GLN A 76 -7.23 0.35 -2.70
N THR A 77 -7.99 -0.74 -2.60
CA THR A 77 -7.56 -2.13 -2.72
C THR A 77 -7.42 -2.56 -4.20
N PRO A 78 -6.77 -3.69 -4.50
CA PRO A 78 -6.49 -4.17 -5.86
C PRO A 78 -7.70 -4.34 -6.77
N ASP A 79 -8.88 -4.57 -6.20
CA ASP A 79 -10.16 -4.65 -6.92
C ASP A 79 -10.67 -3.28 -7.38
N LEU A 80 -10.32 -2.22 -6.65
CA LEU A 80 -10.73 -0.84 -6.93
C LEU A 80 -9.67 -0.05 -7.70
N TRP A 81 -8.40 -0.40 -7.53
CA TRP A 81 -7.28 0.26 -8.19
C TRP A 81 -6.16 -0.71 -8.54
N LYS A 82 -5.61 -0.57 -9.74
CA LYS A 82 -4.43 -1.29 -10.20
C LYS A 82 -3.41 -0.30 -10.77
N PRO A 83 -2.10 -0.60 -10.74
CA PRO A 83 -1.10 0.23 -11.39
C PRO A 83 -1.45 0.46 -12.87
N PRO A 84 -1.35 1.69 -13.41
CA PRO A 84 -1.67 1.95 -14.81
C PRO A 84 -0.70 1.24 -15.77
N LEU A 85 0.52 0.96 -15.32
CA LEU A 85 1.49 0.18 -16.07
C LEU A 85 1.23 -1.32 -15.86
N ARG A 86 0.61 -1.96 -16.85
CA ARG A 86 0.28 -3.40 -16.81
C ARG A 86 1.48 -4.31 -16.59
N ALA A 87 2.66 -3.95 -17.09
CA ALA A 87 3.90 -4.70 -16.86
C ALA A 87 4.32 -4.75 -15.37
N TYR A 88 3.79 -3.86 -14.52
CA TYR A 88 4.07 -3.83 -13.09
C TYR A 88 3.08 -4.66 -12.25
N TRP A 89 2.03 -5.22 -12.86
CA TRP A 89 0.96 -5.94 -12.15
C TRP A 89 1.46 -7.18 -11.39
N CYS A 90 2.33 -7.98 -12.00
CA CYS A 90 2.94 -9.13 -11.32
C CYS A 90 3.74 -8.71 -10.07
N THR A 91 4.56 -7.67 -10.17
CA THR A 91 5.35 -7.15 -9.04
C THR A 91 4.44 -6.62 -7.94
N TYR A 92 3.42 -5.82 -8.31
CA TYR A 92 2.46 -5.25 -7.37
C TYR A 92 1.65 -6.31 -6.63
N SER A 93 1.12 -7.31 -7.35
CA SER A 93 0.33 -8.38 -6.75
C SER A 93 1.14 -9.26 -5.80
N ARG A 94 2.39 -9.59 -6.15
CA ARG A 94 3.30 -10.32 -5.24
C ARG A 94 3.61 -9.52 -3.99
N ALA A 95 3.88 -8.23 -4.13
CA ALA A 95 4.13 -7.33 -3.01
C ALA A 95 2.91 -7.23 -2.07
N TRP A 96 1.71 -7.16 -2.64
CA TRP A 96 0.45 -7.17 -1.88
C TRP A 96 0.28 -8.44 -1.06
N ILE A 97 0.42 -9.61 -1.71
CA ILE A 97 0.28 -10.92 -1.06
C ILE A 97 1.32 -11.11 0.06
N ASP A 98 2.55 -10.62 -0.14
CA ASP A 98 3.60 -10.62 0.88
C ASP A 98 3.19 -9.84 2.14
N VAL A 99 2.65 -8.63 1.97
CA VAL A 99 2.14 -7.82 3.09
C VAL A 99 1.00 -8.51 3.83
N GLU A 100 0.00 -8.99 3.09
CA GLU A 100 -1.14 -9.72 3.66
C GLU A 100 -0.69 -10.93 4.48
N HIS A 101 0.29 -11.67 3.96
CA HIS A 101 0.86 -12.84 4.63
C HIS A 101 1.65 -12.48 5.89
N VAL A 102 2.57 -11.52 5.81
CA VAL A 102 3.44 -11.09 6.91
C VAL A 102 2.62 -10.54 8.08
N TYR A 103 1.58 -9.77 7.76
CA TYR A 103 0.77 -9.10 8.77
C TYR A 103 -0.47 -9.89 9.20
N GLN A 104 -0.69 -11.08 8.61
CA GLN A 104 -1.82 -11.97 8.89
C GLN A 104 -3.17 -11.28 8.68
N LEU A 105 -3.27 -10.57 7.55
CA LEU A 105 -4.44 -9.82 7.13
C LEU A 105 -5.33 -10.72 6.24
N ASN A 106 -6.62 -10.39 6.17
CA ASN A 106 -7.57 -11.11 5.34
C ASN A 106 -7.74 -10.41 3.99
N VAL A 107 -7.70 -11.21 2.93
CA VAL A 107 -8.01 -10.80 1.56
C VAL A 107 -9.48 -11.08 1.26
N THR A 108 -10.19 -10.12 0.67
CA THR A 108 -11.58 -10.33 0.23
C THR A 108 -11.64 -11.11 -1.10
N GLU A 109 -12.76 -11.77 -1.40
CA GLU A 109 -12.91 -12.52 -2.68
C GLU A 109 -12.68 -11.64 -3.93
N ASN A 110 -13.06 -10.36 -3.85
CA ASN A 110 -12.85 -9.39 -4.93
C ASN A 110 -11.36 -9.05 -5.10
N GLU A 111 -10.66 -8.84 -3.99
CA GLU A 111 -9.21 -8.59 -4.00
C GLU A 111 -8.46 -9.82 -4.51
N GLU A 112 -8.83 -11.02 -4.04
CA GLU A 112 -8.23 -12.28 -4.51
C GLU A 112 -8.38 -12.43 -6.03
N THR A 113 -9.58 -12.17 -6.57
CA THR A 113 -9.84 -12.20 -8.01
C THR A 113 -8.94 -11.21 -8.76
N ALA A 114 -8.83 -9.97 -8.27
CA ALA A 114 -7.99 -8.95 -8.88
C ALA A 114 -6.49 -9.29 -8.80
N LEU A 115 -6.05 -9.91 -7.71
CA LEU A 115 -4.68 -10.37 -7.52
C LEU A 115 -4.33 -11.50 -8.48
N TYR A 116 -5.20 -12.49 -8.67
CA TYR A 116 -4.96 -13.54 -9.67
C TYR A 116 -4.86 -12.98 -11.09
N GLU A 117 -5.75 -12.06 -11.47
CA GLU A 117 -5.68 -11.40 -12.78
C GLU A 117 -4.34 -10.67 -13.00
N MET A 118 -3.78 -10.09 -11.94
CA MET A 118 -2.47 -9.45 -11.99
C MET A 118 -1.30 -10.45 -11.98
N LEU A 119 -1.44 -11.58 -11.28
CA LEU A 119 -0.45 -12.65 -11.28
C LEU A 119 -0.35 -13.35 -12.64
N ASP A 120 -1.43 -13.41 -13.41
CA ASP A 120 -1.44 -13.94 -14.78
C ASP A 120 -0.50 -13.15 -15.72
N THR A 121 -0.09 -11.94 -15.36
CA THR A 121 0.89 -11.17 -16.14
C THR A 121 2.34 -11.55 -15.86
N CYS A 122 2.62 -12.44 -14.89
CA CYS A 122 3.99 -12.79 -14.49
C CYS A 122 4.78 -13.54 -15.58
N ASP A 123 4.08 -14.22 -16.49
CA ASP A 123 4.72 -14.97 -17.59
C ASP A 123 4.82 -14.15 -18.89
N ALA A 124 4.26 -12.93 -18.89
CA ALA A 124 4.29 -12.01 -20.02
C ALA A 124 5.45 -10.99 -19.95
N SER A 125 6.28 -11.07 -18.91
CA SER A 125 7.38 -10.13 -18.60
C SER A 125 8.76 -10.73 -18.81
#